data_AF-A0A9E5HWV7-F1
#
_entry.id   AF-A0A9E5HWV7-F1
#
_cell.length_a   1.000
_cell.length_b   1.000
_cell.length_c   1.000
_cell.angle_alpha   90.00
_cell.angle_beta   90.00
_cell.angle_gamma   90.00
#
_symmetry.space_group_name_H-M   'P 1'
#
loop_
_entity.id
_entity.type
_entity.pdbx_description
1 polymer ?
#
loop_
_entity_poly.entity_id
_entity_poly.type
_entity_poly.pdbx_seq_one_letter_code
_entity_poly.pdbx_strand_id
1 'polypeptide(L)'
;IAFTTGLLEAMDRDELQGVVAHEMAHVANRDTLVSAVAATTAGVVALISDILMRMLWFGGARNRDHHGNQMPIFLAIIPLILAPIAATMLKAAVSRKRESLADATAVSFTRNPAGLRAALEVLARDNTVVEARSSAVAHLYIESPLDASAASKLFATHPPIQERIAVLRAMEANPATES
;
A
#
# COMPACT_ATOMS: atom_id res chain seq x y z
N ILE A 1 -5.82 14.38 -12.25
CA ILE A 1 -5.81 13.01 -12.80
C ILE A 1 -5.28 13.11 -14.22
N ALA A 2 -4.32 12.28 -14.59
CA ALA A 2 -3.73 12.25 -15.93
C ALA A 2 -3.69 10.79 -16.41
N PHE A 3 -3.92 10.57 -17.71
CA PHE A 3 -3.88 9.25 -18.34
C PHE A 3 -2.79 9.20 -19.40
N THR A 4 -2.15 8.05 -19.54
CA THR A 4 -1.18 7.83 -20.62
C THR A 4 -1.93 7.63 -21.94
N THR A 5 -1.30 8.01 -23.05
CA THR A 5 -1.89 7.79 -24.38
C THR A 5 -2.15 6.31 -24.65
N GLY A 6 -1.24 5.43 -24.23
CA GLY A 6 -1.41 3.98 -24.39
C GLY A 6 -2.61 3.43 -23.63
N LEU A 7 -2.92 3.96 -22.44
CA LEU A 7 -4.11 3.54 -21.68
C LEU A 7 -5.40 4.04 -22.34
N LEU A 8 -5.40 5.25 -22.89
CA LEU A 8 -6.54 5.78 -23.67
C LEU A 8 -6.80 5.02 -24.97
N GLU A 9 -5.76 4.44 -25.58
CA GLU A 9 -5.86 3.62 -26.79
C GLU A 9 -6.27 2.17 -26.48
N ALA A 10 -5.87 1.65 -25.31
CA ALA A 10 -6.12 0.27 -24.92
C ALA A 10 -7.51 0.02 -24.33
N MET A 11 -8.16 1.06 -23.79
CA MET A 11 -9.41 0.93 -23.06
C MET A 11 -10.59 1.59 -23.79
N ASP A 12 -11.76 0.97 -23.67
CA ASP A 12 -13.01 1.55 -24.14
C ASP A 12 -13.56 2.63 -23.19
N ARG A 13 -14.70 3.22 -23.56
CA ARG A 13 -15.33 4.31 -22.78
C ARG A 13 -15.77 3.87 -21.39
N ASP A 14 -16.31 2.67 -21.25
CA ASP A 14 -16.85 2.18 -19.98
C ASP A 14 -15.72 1.74 -19.04
N GLU A 15 -14.65 1.16 -19.61
CA GLU A 15 -13.40 0.85 -18.93
C GLU A 15 -12.72 2.12 -18.42
N LEU A 16 -12.52 3.12 -19.28
CA LEU A 16 -11.96 4.42 -18.90
C LEU A 16 -12.82 5.12 -17.86
N GLN A 17 -14.14 5.08 -17.99
CA GLN A 17 -15.05 5.64 -17.00
C GLN A 17 -14.89 4.95 -15.63
N GLY A 18 -14.68 3.63 -15.62
CA GLY A 18 -14.36 2.87 -14.41
C GLY A 18 -13.06 3.34 -13.75
N VAL A 19 -11.97 3.45 -14.53
CA VAL A 19 -10.67 3.90 -14.01
C VAL A 19 -10.74 5.36 -13.52
N VAL A 20 -11.37 6.26 -14.27
CA VAL A 20 -11.57 7.66 -13.84
C VAL A 20 -12.35 7.73 -12.54
N ALA A 21 -13.40 6.92 -12.39
CA ALA A 21 -14.19 6.89 -11.17
C ALA A 21 -13.38 6.36 -9.97
N HIS A 22 -12.48 5.40 -10.19
CA HIS A 22 -11.55 4.91 -9.17
C HIS A 22 -10.56 6.00 -8.72
N GLU A 23 -9.95 6.71 -9.65
CA GLU A 23 -9.05 7.83 -9.32
C GLU A 23 -9.78 8.98 -8.61
N MET A 24 -11.01 9.27 -9.02
CA MET A 24 -11.88 10.23 -8.34
C MET A 24 -12.28 9.76 -6.94
N ALA A 25 -12.45 8.46 -6.74
CA ALA A 25 -12.74 7.88 -5.43
C ALA A 25 -11.60 8.10 -4.44
N HIS A 26 -10.33 7.99 -4.86
CA HIS A 26 -9.21 8.32 -3.97
C HIS A 26 -9.24 9.78 -3.49
N VAL A 27 -9.62 10.71 -4.37
CA VAL A 27 -9.78 12.13 -4.03
C VAL A 27 -10.95 12.32 -3.06
N ALA A 28 -12.11 11.74 -3.39
CA ALA A 28 -13.32 11.83 -2.57
C ALA A 28 -13.09 11.27 -1.16
N ASN A 29 -12.35 10.17 -1.05
CA ASN A 29 -12.07 9.49 0.20
C ASN A 29 -10.85 10.03 0.97
N ARG A 30 -10.16 11.04 0.40
CA ARG A 30 -8.98 11.71 0.99
C ARG A 30 -7.83 10.74 1.28
N ASP A 31 -7.57 9.83 0.35
CA ASP A 31 -6.62 8.73 0.56
C ASP A 31 -5.17 9.21 0.76
N THR A 32 -4.81 10.33 0.13
CA THR A 32 -3.52 11.00 0.35
C THR A 32 -3.37 11.47 1.81
N LEU A 33 -4.42 12.02 2.42
CA LEU A 33 -4.40 12.45 3.82
C LEU A 33 -4.26 11.24 4.75
N VAL A 34 -5.07 10.19 4.52
CA VAL A 34 -5.00 8.95 5.31
C VAL A 34 -3.61 8.33 5.23
N SER A 35 -3.04 8.27 4.03
CA SER A 35 -1.70 7.72 3.79
C SER A 35 -0.61 8.57 4.43
N ALA A 36 -0.73 9.91 4.39
CA ALA A 36 0.18 10.83 5.05
C ALA A 36 0.15 10.62 6.57
N VAL A 37 -1.03 10.58 7.19
CA VAL A 37 -1.18 10.33 8.63
C VAL A 37 -0.58 8.98 9.01
N ALA A 38 -0.91 7.91 8.28
CA ALA A 38 -0.36 6.58 8.54
C ALA A 38 1.17 6.54 8.41
N ALA A 39 1.73 7.20 7.39
CA ALA A 39 3.17 7.29 7.19
C ALA A 39 3.85 8.09 8.30
N THR A 40 3.27 9.22 8.73
CA THR A 40 3.80 10.02 9.83
C THR A 40 3.77 9.24 11.15
N THR A 41 2.67 8.56 11.47
CA THR A 41 2.59 7.71 12.68
C THR A 41 3.62 6.60 12.65
N ALA A 42 3.76 5.89 11.53
CA ALA A 42 4.77 4.85 11.38
C ALA A 42 6.21 5.42 11.50
N GLY A 43 6.45 6.60 10.93
CA GLY A 43 7.73 7.31 11.06
C GLY A 43 8.06 7.68 12.50
N VAL A 44 7.09 8.18 13.28
CA VAL A 44 7.28 8.47 14.71
C VAL A 44 7.64 7.22 15.49
N VAL A 45 6.96 6.10 15.25
CA VAL A 45 7.27 4.81 15.90
C VAL A 45 8.68 4.35 15.54
N ALA A 46 9.07 4.45 14.27
CA ALA A 46 10.41 4.09 13.82
C ALA A 46 11.50 4.98 14.44
N LEU A 47 11.27 6.29 14.54
CA LEU A 47 12.20 7.24 15.17
C LEU A 47 12.38 6.94 16.66
N ILE A 48 11.29 6.73 17.40
CA ILE A 48 11.36 6.36 18.82
C ILE A 48 12.14 5.05 18.97
N SER A 49 11.89 4.09 18.08
CA SER A 49 12.55 2.79 18.11
C SER A 49 14.07 2.90 17.85
N ASP A 50 14.47 3.71 16.87
CA ASP A 50 15.88 3.98 16.56
C ASP A 50 16.61 4.70 17.71
N ILE A 51 15.97 5.72 18.31
CA ILE A 51 16.53 6.45 19.45
C ILE A 51 16.77 5.51 20.64
N LEU A 52 15.77 4.69 20.98
CA LEU A 52 15.88 3.70 22.05
C LEU A 52 16.96 2.65 21.74
N MET A 53 17.07 2.18 20.49
CA MET A 53 18.12 1.24 20.10
C MET A 53 19.51 1.84 20.30
N ARG A 54 19.71 3.08 19.86
CA ARG A 54 20.97 3.81 20.05
C ARG A 54 21.28 4.02 21.53
N MET A 55 20.29 4.38 22.35
CA MET A 55 20.51 4.56 23.79
C MET A 55 20.89 3.25 24.49
N LEU A 56 20.29 2.12 24.12
CA LEU A 56 20.68 0.81 24.68
C LEU A 56 22.08 0.39 24.23
N TRP A 57 22.42 0.57 22.95
CA TRP A 57 23.70 0.16 22.39
C TRP A 57 24.88 1.04 22.84
N PHE A 58 24.68 2.36 22.88
CA PHE A 58 25.74 3.33 23.22
C PHE A 58 25.70 3.80 24.69
N GLY A 59 24.57 3.66 25.38
CA GLY A 59 24.42 4.01 26.81
C GLY A 59 24.86 2.90 27.76
N GLY A 60 24.84 1.63 27.34
CA GLY A 60 25.26 0.47 28.15
C GLY A 60 26.77 0.35 28.38
N ALA A 61 27.60 1.14 27.70
CA ALA A 61 29.06 1.04 27.80
C ALA A 61 29.68 1.75 29.04
N ARG A 62 28.90 2.51 29.82
CA ARG A 62 29.43 3.38 30.90
C ARG A 62 29.22 2.92 32.33
N ASN A 63 28.43 1.89 32.61
CA ASN A 63 28.23 1.43 33.99
C ASN A 63 28.35 -0.10 34.06
N ARG A 64 29.59 -0.58 34.24
CA ARG A 64 29.90 -1.98 34.49
C ARG A 64 30.14 -2.29 35.97
N ASP A 65 29.76 -1.35 36.84
CA ASP A 65 29.87 -1.46 38.29
C ASP A 65 28.46 -1.30 38.87
N HIS A 66 28.08 -2.19 39.79
CA HIS A 66 26.83 -2.26 40.58
C HIS A 66 25.86 -3.38 40.18
N HIS A 67 25.96 -4.44 40.98
CA HIS A 67 25.01 -5.52 41.17
C HIS A 67 23.59 -4.99 41.41
N GLY A 68 22.63 -5.42 40.59
CA GLY A 68 21.21 -5.25 40.90
C GLY A 68 20.33 -5.16 39.66
N ASN A 69 19.71 -6.28 39.29
CA ASN A 69 18.60 -6.37 38.34
C ASN A 69 18.92 -6.03 36.87
N GLN A 70 19.79 -6.83 36.25
CA GLN A 70 19.88 -6.91 34.79
C GLN A 70 18.60 -7.57 34.27
N MET A 71 17.53 -6.79 34.04
CA MET A 71 16.51 -7.21 33.08
C MET A 71 17.27 -7.59 31.80
N PRO A 72 17.14 -8.82 31.27
CA PRO A 72 17.98 -9.22 30.15
C PRO A 72 17.70 -8.25 29.00
N ILE A 73 18.72 -7.47 28.62
CA ILE A 73 18.68 -6.50 27.51
C ILE A 73 18.06 -7.13 26.24
N PHE A 74 18.25 -8.43 26.06
CA PHE A 74 17.62 -9.25 25.02
C PHE A 74 16.08 -9.20 25.01
N LEU A 75 15.40 -9.14 26.16
CA LEU A 75 13.93 -8.99 26.23
C LEU A 75 13.46 -7.60 25.79
N ALA A 76 14.27 -6.55 25.96
CA ALA A 76 13.94 -5.18 25.57
C ALA A 76 14.17 -4.90 24.07
N ILE A 77 15.06 -5.65 23.42
CA ILE A 77 15.39 -5.50 21.99
C ILE A 77 14.28 -6.04 21.08
N ILE A 78 13.59 -7.11 21.49
CA ILE A 78 12.53 -7.75 20.70
C ILE A 78 11.41 -6.78 20.32
N PRO A 79 10.71 -6.12 21.25
CA PRO A 79 9.63 -5.18 20.90
C PRO A 79 10.14 -3.99 20.08
N LEU A 80 11.41 -3.64 20.21
CA LEU A 80 12.02 -2.50 19.57
C LEU A 80 12.30 -2.71 18.07
N ILE A 81 12.59 -3.96 17.68
CA ILE A 81 12.68 -4.36 16.28
C ILE A 81 11.28 -4.63 15.71
N LEU A 82 10.38 -5.20 16.51
CA LEU A 82 9.04 -5.55 16.05
C LEU A 82 8.14 -4.32 15.84
N ALA A 83 8.29 -3.26 16.63
CA ALA A 83 7.48 -2.04 16.52
C ALA A 83 7.52 -1.37 15.14
N PRO A 84 8.69 -1.08 14.52
CA PRO A 84 8.74 -0.50 13.18
C PRO A 84 8.20 -1.44 12.10
N ILE A 85 8.40 -2.76 12.23
CA ILE A 85 7.85 -3.76 11.31
C ILE A 85 6.32 -3.78 11.41
N ALA A 86 5.77 -3.77 12.63
CA ALA A 86 4.34 -3.71 12.85
C ALA A 86 3.74 -2.42 12.27
N ALA A 87 4.43 -1.29 12.40
CA ALA A 87 3.99 -0.01 11.85
C ALA A 87 3.96 -0.01 10.30
N THR A 88 4.95 -0.60 9.63
CA THR A 88 4.95 -0.72 8.17
C THR A 88 3.86 -1.69 7.69
N MET A 89 3.66 -2.80 8.39
CA MET A 89 2.57 -3.74 8.11
C MET A 89 1.19 -3.09 8.25
N LEU A 90 0.98 -2.27 9.29
CA LEU A 90 -0.25 -1.51 9.48
C LEU A 90 -0.48 -0.54 8.31
N LYS A 91 0.55 0.22 7.92
CA LYS A 91 0.47 1.13 6.77
C LYS A 91 0.07 0.38 5.48
N ALA A 92 0.70 -0.76 5.21
CA ALA A 92 0.36 -1.57 4.04
C ALA A 92 -1.07 -2.12 4.10
N ALA A 93 -1.54 -2.52 5.29
CA ALA A 93 -2.91 -2.96 5.49
C ALA A 93 -3.93 -1.83 5.25
N VAL A 94 -3.63 -0.61 5.72
CA VAL A 94 -4.45 0.58 5.44
C VAL A 94 -4.51 0.85 3.94
N SER A 95 -3.38 0.82 3.23
CA SER A 95 -3.32 1.01 1.77
C SER A 95 -4.23 0.02 1.02
N ARG A 96 -4.15 -1.28 1.36
CA ARG A 96 -5.01 -2.30 0.74
C ARG A 96 -6.50 -2.07 0.99
N LYS A 97 -6.86 -1.67 2.22
CA LYS A 97 -8.26 -1.33 2.55
C LYS A 97 -8.75 -0.10 1.79
N ARG A 98 -7.86 0.86 1.55
CA ARG A 98 -8.17 2.06 0.78
C ARG A 98 -8.49 1.74 -0.69
N GLU A 99 -7.74 0.82 -1.29
CA GLU A 99 -8.02 0.36 -2.66
C GLU A 99 -9.40 -0.29 -2.78
N SER A 100 -9.73 -1.22 -1.87
CA SER A 100 -11.04 -1.88 -1.88
C SER A 100 -12.20 -0.89 -1.70
N LEU A 101 -11.98 0.15 -0.88
CA LEU A 101 -12.97 1.20 -0.70
C LEU A 101 -13.08 2.08 -1.94
N ALA A 102 -11.97 2.36 -2.62
CA ALA A 102 -11.95 3.10 -3.88
C ALA A 102 -12.71 2.34 -4.98
N ASP A 103 -12.54 1.01 -5.09
CA ASP A 103 -13.31 0.16 -6.01
C ASP A 103 -14.82 0.25 -5.73
N ALA A 104 -15.23 0.07 -4.48
CA ALA A 104 -16.65 0.17 -4.11
C ALA A 104 -17.22 1.58 -4.40
N THR A 105 -16.45 2.62 -4.10
CA THR A 105 -16.87 4.01 -4.36
C THR A 105 -16.96 4.28 -5.88
N ALA A 106 -16.02 3.78 -6.67
CA ALA A 106 -16.04 3.90 -8.12
C ALA A 106 -17.30 3.25 -8.71
N VAL A 107 -17.64 2.06 -8.23
CA VAL A 107 -18.90 1.38 -8.60
C VAL A 107 -20.11 2.19 -8.19
N SER A 108 -20.12 2.83 -7.01
CA SER A 108 -21.23 3.72 -6.61
C SER A 108 -21.37 4.94 -7.52
N PHE A 109 -20.26 5.46 -8.05
CA PHE A 109 -20.26 6.60 -8.97
C PHE A 109 -20.72 6.23 -10.39
N THR A 110 -20.27 5.09 -10.92
CA THR A 110 -20.58 4.68 -12.29
C THR A 110 -21.83 3.82 -12.40
N ARG A 111 -22.22 3.17 -11.30
CA ARG A 111 -23.19 2.06 -11.26
C ARG A 111 -22.87 0.94 -12.24
N ASN A 112 -21.59 0.81 -12.58
CA ASN A 112 -21.10 -0.14 -13.58
C ASN A 112 -19.85 -0.87 -13.05
N PRO A 113 -20.01 -1.94 -12.26
CA PRO A 113 -18.89 -2.76 -11.82
C PRO A 113 -18.17 -3.48 -12.96
N ALA A 114 -18.88 -3.78 -14.06
CA ALA A 114 -18.32 -4.45 -15.23
C ALA A 114 -17.28 -3.59 -15.97
N GLY A 115 -17.51 -2.27 -16.08
CA GLY A 115 -16.54 -1.35 -16.68
C GLY A 115 -15.21 -1.35 -15.94
N LEU A 116 -15.23 -1.21 -14.61
CA LEU A 116 -14.00 -1.25 -13.80
C LEU A 116 -13.33 -2.64 -13.85
N ARG A 117 -14.11 -3.72 -13.82
CA ARG A 117 -13.57 -5.08 -13.92
C ARG A 117 -12.87 -5.32 -15.26
N ALA A 118 -13.50 -4.92 -16.36
CA ALA A 118 -12.95 -5.06 -17.71
C ALA A 118 -11.64 -4.27 -17.85
N ALA A 119 -11.60 -3.04 -17.32
CA ALA A 119 -10.37 -2.25 -17.26
C ALA A 119 -9.24 -2.97 -16.49
N LEU A 120 -9.54 -3.59 -15.34
CA LEU A 120 -8.55 -4.38 -14.60
C LEU A 120 -8.10 -5.62 -15.38
N GLU A 121 -8.96 -6.23 -16.18
CA GLU A 121 -8.59 -7.37 -17.04
C GLU A 121 -7.69 -6.92 -18.21
N VAL A 122 -7.89 -5.72 -18.75
CA VAL A 122 -6.97 -5.12 -19.73
C VAL A 122 -5.60 -4.89 -19.09
N LEU A 123 -5.55 -4.27 -17.90
CA LEU A 123 -4.30 -4.04 -17.17
C LEU A 123 -3.59 -5.34 -16.77
N ALA A 124 -4.33 -6.38 -16.40
CA ALA A 124 -3.76 -7.68 -16.04
C ALA A 124 -3.08 -8.40 -17.22
N ARG A 125 -3.45 -8.05 -18.46
CA ARG A 125 -2.88 -8.61 -19.69
C ARG A 125 -1.69 -7.81 -20.20
N ASP A 126 -1.58 -6.55 -19.77
CA ASP A 126 -0.45 -5.71 -20.11
C ASP A 126 0.80 -6.21 -19.35
N ASN A 127 1.76 -6.72 -20.10
CA ASN A 127 3.04 -7.22 -19.60
C ASN A 127 4.19 -6.31 -20.04
N THR A 128 3.91 -5.03 -20.34
CA THR A 128 4.95 -4.07 -20.70
C THR A 128 5.95 -3.91 -19.57
N VAL A 129 7.11 -4.54 -19.72
CA VAL A 129 8.22 -4.43 -18.76
C VAL A 129 8.83 -3.05 -18.89
N VAL A 130 8.79 -2.28 -17.81
CA VAL A 130 9.46 -0.99 -17.74
C VAL A 130 10.98 -1.19 -17.64
N GLU A 131 11.67 -1.00 -18.77
CA GLU A 131 13.13 -1.13 -18.95
C GLU A 131 13.93 0.06 -18.36
N ALA A 132 13.63 0.50 -17.13
CA ALA A 132 14.32 1.63 -16.50
C ALA A 132 14.98 1.26 -15.16
N ARG A 133 16.12 0.56 -15.26
CA ARG A 133 16.88 0.01 -14.14
C ARG A 133 17.81 1.03 -13.46
N SER A 134 17.31 2.21 -13.08
CA SER A 134 18.11 3.21 -12.32
C SER A 134 17.43 3.58 -11.01
N SER A 135 18.14 3.38 -9.89
CA SER A 135 17.67 3.69 -8.53
C SER A 135 17.34 5.17 -8.33
N ALA A 136 17.94 6.06 -9.13
CA ALA A 136 17.71 7.50 -9.07
C ALA A 136 16.32 7.91 -9.58
N VAL A 137 15.71 7.14 -10.49
CA VAL A 137 14.37 7.40 -11.07
C VAL A 137 13.32 6.39 -10.62
N ALA A 138 13.71 5.38 -9.82
CA ALA A 138 12.81 4.34 -9.32
C ALA A 138 11.58 4.87 -8.57
N HIS A 139 11.68 6.05 -7.96
CA HIS A 139 10.57 6.72 -7.26
C HIS A 139 9.54 7.39 -8.19
N LEU A 140 9.80 7.46 -9.50
CA LEU A 140 8.89 7.99 -10.52
C LEU A 140 8.08 6.88 -11.22
N TYR A 141 8.39 5.60 -10.94
CA TYR A 141 7.73 4.46 -11.55
C TYR A 141 6.63 3.91 -10.65
N ILE A 142 5.53 3.48 -11.27
CA ILE A 142 4.38 2.85 -10.61
C ILE A 142 4.73 1.44 -10.12
N GLU A 143 5.73 0.80 -10.76
CA GLU A 143 6.29 -0.50 -10.39
C GLU A 143 7.81 -0.38 -10.24
N SER A 144 8.37 -0.80 -9.09
CA SER A 144 9.79 -0.68 -8.82
C SER A 144 10.56 -1.83 -9.52
N PRO A 145 11.58 -1.55 -10.34
CA PRO A 145 12.34 -2.57 -11.07
C PRO A 145 13.24 -3.45 -10.18
N LEU A 146 13.11 -3.35 -8.85
CA LEU A 146 13.86 -4.11 -7.84
C LEU A 146 12.99 -5.09 -7.04
N ASP A 147 11.68 -5.19 -7.33
CA ASP A 147 10.68 -5.86 -6.47
C ASP A 147 10.58 -7.40 -6.61
N ALA A 148 11.66 -8.07 -7.01
CA ALA A 148 11.69 -9.53 -7.18
C ALA A 148 11.94 -10.34 -5.88
N SER A 149 11.43 -9.90 -4.71
CA SER A 149 11.60 -10.62 -3.43
C SER A 149 10.27 -10.82 -2.71
N ALA A 150 10.11 -11.90 -1.92
CA ALA A 150 8.90 -12.16 -1.11
C ALA A 150 8.54 -11.03 -0.13
N ALA A 151 9.50 -10.13 0.17
CA ALA A 151 9.24 -8.87 0.87
C ALA A 151 8.32 -7.92 0.06
N SER A 152 8.38 -7.91 -1.27
CA SER A 152 7.57 -7.04 -2.13
C SER A 152 6.07 -7.32 -2.02
N LYS A 153 5.66 -8.57 -1.74
CA LYS A 153 4.25 -8.88 -1.44
C LYS A 153 3.75 -8.26 -0.13
N LEU A 154 4.65 -8.07 0.86
CA LEU A 154 4.33 -7.39 2.12
C LEU A 154 4.31 -5.85 1.95
N PHE A 155 5.05 -5.34 0.96
CA PHE A 155 5.12 -3.93 0.60
C PHE A 155 4.24 -3.53 -0.59
N ALA A 156 3.52 -4.47 -1.21
CA ALA A 156 2.58 -4.21 -2.28
C ALA A 156 1.49 -3.25 -1.77
N THR A 157 1.47 -2.06 -2.35
CA THR A 157 0.54 -0.98 -1.98
C THR A 157 -0.87 -1.23 -2.50
N HIS A 158 -1.03 -2.15 -3.45
CA HIS A 158 -2.32 -2.58 -4.01
C HIS A 158 -2.57 -4.07 -3.71
N PRO A 159 -3.82 -4.47 -3.42
CA PRO A 159 -4.22 -5.87 -3.40
C PRO A 159 -4.03 -6.48 -4.80
N PRO A 160 -3.81 -7.81 -4.90
CA PRO A 160 -3.69 -8.50 -6.18
C PRO A 160 -4.85 -8.17 -7.11
N ILE A 161 -4.55 -7.89 -8.38
CA ILE A 161 -5.57 -7.48 -9.38
C ILE A 161 -6.69 -8.53 -9.50
N GLN A 162 -6.35 -9.81 -9.33
CA GLN A 162 -7.26 -10.94 -9.39
C GLN A 162 -8.26 -10.94 -8.21
N GLU A 163 -7.84 -10.48 -7.03
CA GLU A 163 -8.73 -10.33 -5.88
C GLU A 163 -9.77 -9.23 -6.14
N ARG A 164 -9.32 -8.09 -6.69
CA ARG A 164 -10.21 -6.98 -7.09
C ARG A 164 -11.21 -7.41 -8.17
N ILE A 165 -10.75 -8.11 -9.20
CA ILE A 165 -11.62 -8.67 -10.26
C ILE A 165 -12.68 -9.60 -9.65
N ALA A 166 -12.30 -10.47 -8.70
CA ALA A 166 -13.24 -11.37 -8.06
C ALA A 166 -14.32 -10.62 -7.26
N VAL A 167 -13.94 -9.57 -6.53
CA VAL A 167 -14.88 -8.70 -5.79
C VAL A 167 -15.86 -8.01 -6.74
N LEU A 168 -15.37 -7.44 -7.85
CA LEU A 168 -16.23 -6.76 -8.83
C LEU A 168 -17.19 -7.72 -9.52
N ARG A 169 -16.75 -8.95 -9.85
CA ARG A 169 -17.65 -10.01 -10.34
C ARG A 169 -18.73 -10.37 -9.33
N ALA A 170 -18.41 -10.38 -8.04
CA ALA A 170 -19.40 -10.63 -7.00
C ALA A 170 -20.42 -9.48 -6.92
N MET A 171 -20.00 -8.22 -7.12
CA MET A 171 -20.91 -7.07 -7.18
C MET A 171 -21.83 -7.11 -8.41
N GLU A 172 -21.33 -7.54 -9.57
CA GLU A 172 -22.15 -7.79 -10.77
C GLU A 172 -23.23 -8.86 -10.52
N ALA A 173 -22.85 -9.94 -9.83
CA ALA A 173 -23.76 -11.05 -9.55
C ALA A 173 -24.83 -10.70 -8.51
N ASN A 174 -24.62 -9.67 -7.68
CA ASN A 174 -25.53 -9.29 -6.62
C ASN A 174 -25.75 -7.76 -6.56
N PRO A 175 -26.50 -7.19 -7.53
CA PRO A 175 -26.70 -5.73 -7.66
C PRO A 175 -27.57 -5.10 -6.56
N ALA A 176 -27.85 -5.80 -5.46
CA ALA A 176 -28.78 -5.37 -4.41
C ALA A 176 -28.29 -5.72 -2.99
N THR A 177 -27.44 -4.87 -2.43
CA THR A 177 -27.38 -4.64 -0.97
C THR A 177 -26.95 -3.19 -0.71
N GLU A 178 -27.80 -2.25 -1.12
CA GLU A 178 -27.86 -0.92 -0.51
C GLU A 178 -29.25 -0.80 0.12
N SER A 179 -29.31 -0.99 1.44
CA SER A 179 -30.41 -0.58 2.34
C SER A 179 -29.82 0.04 3.59
#